data_AF-A0A428P241-F1
#
_entry.id   AF-A0A428P241-F1
#
_cell.length_a   1.000
_cell.length_b   1.000
_cell.length_c   1.000
_cell.angle_alpha   90.00
_cell.angle_beta   90.00
_cell.angle_gamma   90.00
#
_symmetry.space_group_name_H-M   'P 1'
#
loop_
_entity.id
_entity.type
_entity.pdbx_description
1 polymer ?
#
loop_
_entity_poly.entity_id
_entity_poly.type
_entity_poly.pdbx_seq_one_letter_code
_entity_poly.pdbx_strand_id
1 'polypeptide(L)'
;MRSLPYFLALLPPVFASRSDIRADTNRDGVVDIEGQSDSYNKAVWSAKNGAIFLPNAGDKHMRCANTDRNGEPLSNDELAYCSDASGHLLLAPEYLAPLRTLPINVSASATGRVYATPRVAYDRVRIFFSEDGSSNSSAWRLVDQERTFNSESLAKGLTLGIDGRELSKDASVWDGSVTVVFEVSEGTQVDLDAVALKMAPVLTHHHLQKVENLVSTAANDTEPIQQNFLKELDEARVVSGLERPLLLFNQSNDIWAQDFLEPAYASMPGPEGKPIAIRIMLRSAQSTRTAGRQIFEQLRGPGVGGFQPLSDTGSGFGHREINSFGNLETIPPYTSKSGVKYKAGRIIMGKHFEKKPAKALLDFLSAQGLQTPLLLEAGWQPNNLSQCR
;
A
#
# COMPACT_ATOMS: atom_id res chain seq x y z
N MET A 1 -4.94 -60.96 7.85
CA MET A 1 -4.71 -59.79 6.97
C MET A 1 -3.59 -58.97 7.60
N ARG A 2 -2.41 -58.96 6.99
CA ARG A 2 -1.26 -58.17 7.47
C ARG A 2 -1.34 -56.78 6.85
N SER A 3 -1.33 -55.75 7.69
CA SER A 3 -1.24 -54.35 7.31
C SER A 3 0.14 -54.05 6.73
N LEU A 4 0.18 -53.54 5.50
CA LEU A 4 1.38 -52.94 4.89
C LEU A 4 1.56 -51.52 5.45
N PRO A 5 2.76 -51.10 5.85
CA PRO A 5 3.05 -49.70 6.13
C PRO A 5 3.18 -48.94 4.80
N TYR A 6 2.47 -47.83 4.68
CA TYR A 6 2.68 -46.85 3.63
C TYR A 6 4.03 -46.16 3.87
N PHE A 7 5.02 -46.44 3.02
CA PHE A 7 6.19 -45.59 2.89
C PHE A 7 5.78 -44.32 2.14
N LEU A 8 5.76 -43.17 2.83
CA LEU A 8 5.85 -41.88 2.17
C LEU A 8 7.24 -41.82 1.52
N ALA A 9 7.28 -41.95 0.19
CA ALA A 9 8.48 -41.64 -0.56
C ALA A 9 8.67 -40.11 -0.55
N LEU A 10 9.64 -39.64 0.24
CA LEU A 10 10.19 -38.30 0.09
C LEU A 10 10.87 -38.24 -1.28
N LEU A 11 10.26 -37.53 -2.22
CA LEU A 11 10.92 -37.18 -3.48
C LEU A 11 12.19 -36.38 -3.14
N PRO A 12 13.34 -36.68 -3.77
CA PRO A 12 14.54 -35.90 -3.56
C PRO A 12 14.30 -34.44 -3.95
N PRO A 13 14.90 -33.48 -3.24
CA PRO A 13 14.77 -32.07 -3.59
C PRO A 13 15.25 -31.86 -5.03
N VAL A 14 14.42 -31.19 -5.83
CA VAL A 14 14.78 -30.78 -7.19
C VAL A 14 15.77 -29.62 -7.06
N PHE A 15 17.03 -29.88 -7.38
CA PHE A 15 18.04 -28.82 -7.48
C PHE A 15 17.91 -28.11 -8.82
N ALA A 16 17.80 -26.79 -8.79
CA ALA A 16 17.93 -25.98 -9.98
C ALA A 16 19.38 -26.05 -10.49
N SER A 17 19.55 -26.11 -11.82
CA SER A 17 20.87 -26.07 -12.47
C SER A 17 21.41 -24.65 -12.64
N ARG A 18 20.59 -23.63 -12.28
CA ARG A 18 20.84 -22.20 -12.38
C ARG A 18 20.10 -21.48 -11.25
N SER A 19 20.48 -20.24 -10.99
CA SER A 19 19.74 -19.30 -10.16
C SER A 19 18.28 -19.25 -10.61
N ASP A 20 17.37 -19.38 -9.64
CA ASP A 20 15.93 -19.35 -9.89
C ASP A 20 15.26 -18.66 -8.69
N ILE A 21 14.74 -17.45 -8.91
CA ILE A 21 13.89 -16.70 -7.97
C ILE A 21 12.44 -16.69 -8.47
N ARG A 22 11.50 -16.95 -7.57
CA ARG A 22 10.06 -17.08 -7.83
C ARG A 22 9.29 -16.06 -7.00
N ALA A 23 8.18 -15.60 -7.56
CA ALA A 23 7.16 -14.76 -6.93
C ALA A 23 5.79 -15.21 -7.49
N ASP A 24 4.69 -14.82 -6.86
CA ASP A 24 3.31 -15.10 -7.33
C ASP A 24 3.00 -14.28 -8.61
N THR A 25 3.53 -14.74 -9.74
CA THR A 25 3.48 -14.03 -11.02
C THR A 25 2.19 -14.27 -11.79
N ASN A 26 1.54 -15.42 -11.55
CA ASN A 26 0.22 -15.73 -12.08
C ASN A 26 -0.93 -15.13 -11.23
N ARG A 27 -0.64 -14.60 -10.03
CA ARG A 27 -1.55 -13.89 -9.13
C ARG A 27 -2.63 -14.78 -8.53
N ASP A 28 -2.29 -16.03 -8.21
CA ASP A 28 -3.18 -16.96 -7.52
C ASP A 28 -3.05 -16.93 -5.99
N GLY A 29 -2.09 -16.15 -5.48
CA GLY A 29 -1.86 -15.92 -4.06
C GLY A 29 -0.82 -16.85 -3.43
N VAL A 30 -0.17 -17.72 -4.20
CA VAL A 30 0.87 -18.65 -3.72
C VAL A 30 2.08 -18.61 -4.66
N VAL A 31 3.28 -18.75 -4.11
CA VAL A 31 4.50 -18.87 -4.93
C VAL A 31 4.73 -20.34 -5.27
N ASP A 32 4.70 -20.68 -6.56
CA ASP A 32 4.98 -22.02 -7.06
C ASP A 32 6.48 -22.30 -7.15
N ILE A 33 6.95 -23.20 -6.28
CA ILE A 33 8.34 -23.69 -6.22
C ILE A 33 8.49 -25.15 -6.67
N GLU A 34 7.38 -25.88 -6.88
CA GLU A 34 7.40 -27.28 -7.29
C GLU A 34 7.13 -27.42 -8.79
N GLY A 35 6.28 -26.56 -9.33
CA GLY A 35 5.88 -26.51 -10.73
C GLY A 35 6.52 -25.36 -11.52
N GLN A 36 5.77 -24.90 -12.52
CA GLN A 36 6.21 -23.95 -13.53
C GLN A 36 5.27 -22.75 -13.67
N SER A 37 4.22 -22.62 -12.84
CA SER A 37 3.27 -21.51 -13.00
C SER A 37 3.93 -20.15 -12.74
N ASP A 38 4.97 -20.13 -11.91
CA ASP A 38 5.77 -18.94 -11.61
C ASP A 38 7.19 -18.94 -12.21
N SER A 39 7.46 -19.81 -13.19
CA SER A 39 8.79 -19.88 -13.85
C SER A 39 8.89 -19.00 -15.09
N TYR A 40 7.79 -18.86 -15.82
CA TYR A 40 7.80 -18.35 -17.19
C TYR A 40 7.58 -16.83 -17.26
N ASN A 41 8.43 -16.13 -18.03
CA ASN A 41 8.37 -14.67 -18.24
C ASN A 41 8.25 -13.83 -16.95
N LYS A 42 8.70 -14.39 -15.82
CA LYS A 42 8.59 -13.80 -14.49
C LYS A 42 9.38 -12.50 -14.31
N ALA A 43 10.39 -12.26 -15.15
CA ALA A 43 11.18 -11.02 -15.19
C ALA A 43 10.48 -9.84 -15.92
N VAL A 44 9.26 -10.03 -16.45
CA VAL A 44 8.51 -8.98 -17.15
C VAL A 44 7.14 -8.81 -16.52
N TRP A 45 6.84 -7.59 -16.09
CA TRP A 45 5.52 -7.24 -15.55
C TRP A 45 4.56 -6.82 -16.67
N SER A 46 3.33 -7.33 -16.62
CA SER A 46 2.24 -6.96 -17.52
C SER A 46 0.89 -6.95 -16.78
N ALA A 47 -0.19 -6.54 -17.45
CA ALA A 47 -1.52 -6.61 -16.87
C ALA A 47 -1.95 -8.05 -16.50
N LYS A 48 -1.34 -9.09 -17.07
CA LYS A 48 -1.69 -10.50 -16.83
C LYS A 48 -0.62 -11.30 -16.07
N ASN A 49 0.60 -10.80 -15.94
CA ASN A 49 1.74 -11.54 -15.39
C ASN A 49 2.63 -10.62 -14.55
N GLY A 50 3.28 -11.18 -13.54
CA GLY A 50 4.17 -10.47 -12.63
C GLY A 50 3.49 -10.17 -11.30
N ALA A 51 4.28 -10.29 -10.23
CA ALA A 51 3.77 -10.23 -8.86
C ALA A 51 3.37 -8.82 -8.43
N ILE A 52 2.59 -8.76 -7.35
CA ILE A 52 2.11 -7.52 -6.74
C ILE A 52 2.55 -7.52 -5.28
N PHE A 53 2.97 -6.37 -4.77
CA PHE A 53 3.31 -6.21 -3.35
C PHE A 53 2.63 -4.98 -2.75
N LEU A 54 2.41 -4.98 -1.44
CA LEU A 54 1.74 -3.90 -0.75
C LEU A 54 2.73 -2.85 -0.23
N PRO A 55 2.32 -1.56 -0.16
CA PRO A 55 2.96 -0.62 0.73
C PRO A 55 2.63 -1.00 2.19
N ASN A 56 3.65 -1.19 3.02
CA ASN A 56 3.45 -1.59 4.42
C ASN A 56 3.20 -0.34 5.30
N ALA A 57 2.17 0.42 4.95
CA ALA A 57 1.90 1.77 5.46
C ALA A 57 1.18 1.80 6.83
N GLY A 58 0.87 0.63 7.41
CA GLY A 58 0.12 0.50 8.66
C GLY A 58 0.93 0.89 9.89
N ASP A 59 0.38 0.63 11.06
CA ASP A 59 1.09 0.72 12.35
C ASP A 59 0.65 -0.43 13.27
N LYS A 60 1.17 -1.63 13.00
CA LYS A 60 0.80 -2.89 13.65
C LYS A 60 0.89 -2.84 15.18
N HIS A 61 1.84 -2.08 15.71
CA HIS A 61 2.14 -2.02 17.13
C HIS A 61 1.82 -0.66 17.76
N MET A 62 1.10 0.22 17.05
CA MET A 62 0.76 1.57 17.52
C MET A 62 2.00 2.36 17.99
N ARG A 63 3.11 2.23 17.27
CA ARG A 63 4.41 2.82 17.65
C ARG A 63 4.58 4.24 17.14
N CYS A 64 3.79 4.65 16.17
CA CYS A 64 3.92 5.97 15.58
C CYS A 64 3.30 7.02 16.51
N ALA A 65 4.17 7.80 17.15
CA ALA A 65 3.76 8.84 18.08
C ALA A 65 3.05 10.00 17.37
N ASN A 66 2.28 10.77 18.15
CA ASN A 66 1.67 12.02 17.71
C ASN A 66 2.43 13.25 18.22
N THR A 67 3.31 13.06 19.22
CA THR A 67 4.15 14.10 19.82
C THR A 67 5.61 13.65 19.84
N ASP A 68 6.52 14.62 19.95
CA ASP A 68 7.93 14.37 20.19
C ASP A 68 8.19 13.92 21.65
N ARG A 69 9.48 13.79 22.03
CA ARG A 69 9.88 13.39 23.40
C ARG A 69 9.63 14.45 24.46
N ASN A 70 9.41 15.71 24.07
CA ASN A 70 9.08 16.82 24.96
C ASN A 70 7.56 17.00 25.12
N GLY A 71 6.75 16.24 24.37
CA GLY A 71 5.30 16.34 24.35
C GLY A 71 4.77 17.35 23.33
N GLU A 72 5.63 17.92 22.49
CA GLU A 72 5.22 18.85 21.43
C GLU A 72 4.59 18.09 20.25
N PRO A 73 3.48 18.57 19.67
CA PRO A 73 2.86 17.94 18.51
C PRO A 73 3.83 17.80 17.34
N LEU A 74 3.89 16.61 16.74
CA LEU A 74 4.71 16.40 15.54
C LEU A 74 4.19 17.23 14.37
N SER A 75 5.10 17.65 13.49
CA SER A 75 4.73 18.29 12.23
C SER A 75 3.91 17.34 11.35
N ASN A 76 3.26 17.90 10.34
CA ASN A 76 2.47 17.13 9.39
C ASN A 76 3.33 16.07 8.66
N ASP A 77 4.57 16.41 8.31
CA ASP A 77 5.45 15.49 7.57
C ASP A 77 6.02 14.40 8.48
N GLU A 78 6.31 14.72 9.76
CA GLU A 78 6.71 13.72 10.76
C GLU A 78 5.58 12.72 11.05
N LEU A 79 4.32 13.18 11.16
CA LEU A 79 3.17 12.29 11.29
C LEU A 79 3.07 11.33 10.11
N ALA A 80 3.21 11.84 8.88
CA ALA A 80 3.07 11.06 7.66
C ALA A 80 4.26 10.11 7.40
N TYR A 81 5.43 10.38 7.98
CA TYR A 81 6.64 9.58 7.78
C TYR A 81 6.59 8.22 8.48
N CYS A 82 5.92 8.14 9.64
CA CYS A 82 5.90 6.90 10.42
C CYS A 82 4.84 5.91 9.93
N SER A 83 5.29 4.69 9.64
CA SER A 83 4.50 3.48 9.33
C SER A 83 5.31 2.23 9.66
N ASP A 84 4.74 1.03 9.62
CA ASP A 84 5.44 -0.26 9.76
C ASP A 84 6.65 -0.38 8.83
N ALA A 85 6.63 0.33 7.69
CA ALA A 85 7.71 0.35 6.73
C ALA A 85 8.88 1.30 7.05
N SER A 86 8.76 2.19 8.04
CA SER A 86 9.75 3.25 8.29
C SER A 86 11.10 2.76 8.84
N GLY A 87 11.14 1.58 9.46
CA GLY A 87 12.35 0.99 10.06
C GLY A 87 12.99 -0.15 9.26
N HIS A 88 13.88 -0.90 9.90
CA HIS A 88 14.53 -2.10 9.35
C HIS A 88 13.93 -3.42 9.87
N LEU A 89 12.96 -3.34 10.79
CA LEU A 89 12.25 -4.51 11.31
C LEU A 89 11.00 -4.78 10.46
N LEU A 90 10.71 -6.05 10.21
CA LEU A 90 9.45 -6.48 9.62
C LEU A 90 8.40 -6.60 10.73
N LEU A 91 7.52 -5.61 10.86
CA LEU A 91 6.54 -5.57 11.95
C LEU A 91 5.21 -6.24 11.60
N ALA A 92 4.82 -6.21 10.33
CA ALA A 92 3.58 -6.78 9.81
C ALA A 92 3.87 -7.77 8.67
N PRO A 93 4.37 -8.99 8.98
CA PRO A 93 4.67 -10.01 7.98
C PRO A 93 3.44 -10.45 7.16
N GLU A 94 2.22 -10.25 7.66
CA GLU A 94 0.98 -10.57 6.95
C GLU A 94 0.75 -9.74 5.67
N TYR A 95 1.45 -8.61 5.50
CA TYR A 95 1.38 -7.76 4.31
C TYR A 95 2.59 -7.93 3.37
N LEU A 96 3.51 -8.85 3.69
CA LEU A 96 4.72 -9.10 2.91
C LEU A 96 4.38 -9.94 1.67
N ALA A 97 4.82 -9.51 0.49
CA ALA A 97 4.69 -10.33 -0.71
C ALA A 97 5.79 -11.41 -0.72
N PRO A 98 5.44 -12.70 -0.77
CA PRO A 98 6.42 -13.78 -0.69
C PRO A 98 7.31 -13.86 -1.94
N LEU A 99 8.59 -14.16 -1.69
CA LEU A 99 9.60 -14.45 -2.71
C LEU A 99 10.33 -15.74 -2.31
N ARG A 100 10.73 -16.57 -3.27
CA ARG A 100 11.46 -17.81 -2.99
C ARG A 100 12.60 -17.99 -3.97
N THR A 101 13.73 -18.55 -3.54
CA THR A 101 14.69 -19.11 -4.49
C THR A 101 14.64 -20.63 -4.45
N LEU A 102 14.84 -21.28 -5.60
CA LEU A 102 14.99 -22.73 -5.61
C LEU A 102 16.36 -23.13 -5.05
N PRO A 103 16.47 -24.29 -4.38
CA PRO A 103 17.74 -24.89 -4.03
C PRO A 103 18.66 -25.00 -5.25
N ILE A 104 19.90 -24.52 -5.14
CA ILE A 104 20.89 -24.60 -6.20
C ILE A 104 22.12 -25.38 -5.72
N ASN A 105 22.61 -26.30 -6.54
CA ASN A 105 23.85 -27.02 -6.24
C ASN A 105 25.05 -26.18 -6.69
N VAL A 106 25.85 -25.72 -5.72
CA VAL A 106 26.97 -24.80 -5.93
C VAL A 106 28.19 -25.26 -5.13
N SER A 107 29.40 -24.81 -5.51
CA SER A 107 30.58 -25.12 -4.71
C SER A 107 30.59 -24.40 -3.35
N ALA A 108 31.48 -24.85 -2.47
CA ALA A 108 31.62 -24.29 -1.13
C ALA A 108 31.97 -22.79 -1.12
N SER A 109 32.63 -22.28 -2.17
CA SER A 109 33.01 -20.85 -2.29
C SER A 109 31.96 -19.98 -2.97
N ALA A 110 30.83 -20.54 -3.41
CA ALA A 110 29.78 -19.76 -4.05
C ALA A 110 29.10 -18.81 -3.07
N THR A 111 28.71 -17.63 -3.58
CA THR A 111 28.02 -16.59 -2.84
C THR A 111 26.79 -16.11 -3.59
N GLY A 112 25.74 -15.75 -2.86
CA GLY A 112 24.49 -15.26 -3.40
C GLY A 112 24.21 -13.82 -2.96
N ARG A 113 23.54 -13.05 -3.82
CA ARG A 113 23.03 -11.72 -3.50
C ARG A 113 21.61 -11.57 -4.02
N VAL A 114 20.78 -10.83 -3.28
CA VAL A 114 19.43 -10.48 -3.68
C VAL A 114 19.27 -8.97 -3.56
N TYR A 115 18.83 -8.31 -4.62
CA TYR A 115 18.70 -6.85 -4.63
C TYR A 115 17.58 -6.35 -5.54
N ALA A 116 17.04 -5.18 -5.22
CA ALA A 116 16.03 -4.49 -6.03
C ALA A 116 16.67 -3.53 -7.04
N THR A 117 16.08 -3.46 -8.24
CA THR A 117 16.44 -2.53 -9.30
C THR A 117 15.17 -1.98 -9.97
N PRO A 118 15.15 -0.76 -10.55
CA PRO A 118 16.22 0.26 -10.56
C PRO A 118 16.52 0.83 -9.16
N ARG A 119 17.59 1.61 -9.04
CA ARG A 119 18.00 2.25 -7.78
C ARG A 119 16.85 3.03 -7.10
N VAL A 120 16.01 3.69 -7.89
CA VAL A 120 14.85 4.43 -7.37
C VAL A 120 13.83 3.52 -6.67
N ALA A 121 13.70 2.27 -7.10
CA ALA A 121 12.87 1.26 -6.45
C ALA A 121 13.56 0.72 -5.19
N TYR A 122 14.88 0.50 -5.24
CA TYR A 122 15.67 0.03 -4.09
C TYR A 122 15.47 0.90 -2.85
N ASP A 123 15.48 2.23 -2.98
CA ASP A 123 15.28 3.14 -1.84
C ASP A 123 13.83 3.13 -1.31
N ARG A 124 12.88 2.50 -2.03
CA ARG A 124 11.43 2.53 -1.76
C ARG A 124 10.80 1.18 -1.47
N VAL A 125 11.58 0.11 -1.53
CA VAL A 125 11.14 -1.24 -1.15
C VAL A 125 12.04 -1.78 -0.06
N ARG A 126 11.61 -2.84 0.61
CA ARG A 126 12.43 -3.57 1.56
C ARG A 126 12.31 -5.05 1.21
N ILE A 127 13.44 -5.71 1.10
CA ILE A 127 13.50 -7.17 0.94
C ILE A 127 13.93 -7.74 2.28
N PHE A 128 13.23 -8.77 2.74
CA PHE A 128 13.54 -9.48 3.97
C PHE A 128 13.84 -10.94 3.67
N PHE A 129 14.73 -11.53 4.46
CA PHE A 129 15.06 -12.95 4.47
C PHE A 129 14.64 -13.56 5.80
N SER A 130 14.00 -14.72 5.76
CA SER A 130 13.62 -15.50 6.94
C SER A 130 14.68 -16.55 7.26
N GLU A 131 15.29 -16.46 8.45
CA GLU A 131 16.36 -17.37 8.88
C GLU A 131 15.87 -18.80 9.15
N ASP A 132 14.62 -18.96 9.57
CA ASP A 132 14.01 -20.25 9.92
C ASP A 132 12.82 -20.64 9.04
N GLY A 133 12.50 -19.81 8.04
CA GLY A 133 11.34 -20.00 7.16
C GLY A 133 9.99 -19.78 7.84
N SER A 134 9.96 -19.27 9.08
CA SER A 134 8.74 -19.03 9.84
C SER A 134 8.08 -17.69 9.48
N SER A 135 6.80 -17.58 9.83
CA SER A 135 6.03 -16.33 9.76
C SER A 135 6.29 -15.40 10.94
N ASN A 136 7.17 -15.76 11.89
CA ASN A 136 7.47 -14.93 13.04
C ASN A 136 8.35 -13.74 12.63
N SER A 137 7.89 -12.52 12.91
CA SER A 137 8.61 -11.27 12.58
C SER A 137 10.06 -11.26 13.07
N SER A 138 10.36 -11.85 14.23
CA SER A 138 11.72 -11.87 14.79
C SER A 138 12.71 -12.74 14.01
N ALA A 139 12.24 -13.60 13.10
CA ALA A 139 13.09 -14.43 12.24
C ALA A 139 13.50 -13.71 10.95
N TRP A 140 12.87 -12.58 10.63
CA TRP A 140 13.13 -11.84 9.40
C TRP A 140 14.28 -10.85 9.59
N ARG A 141 15.15 -10.75 8.59
CA ARG A 141 16.27 -9.81 8.51
C ARG A 141 16.17 -9.01 7.24
N LEU A 142 16.39 -7.69 7.33
CA LEU A 142 16.51 -6.85 6.14
C LEU A 142 17.68 -7.35 5.28
N VAL A 143 17.45 -7.47 3.98
CA VAL A 143 18.48 -7.75 2.98
C VAL A 143 18.98 -6.41 2.45
N ASP A 144 20.13 -5.97 2.98
CA ASP A 144 20.83 -4.78 2.49
C ASP A 144 21.81 -5.12 1.34
N GLN A 145 22.58 -4.13 0.87
CA GLN A 145 23.51 -4.30 -0.25
C GLN A 145 24.73 -5.18 0.08
N GLU A 146 25.09 -5.27 1.35
CA GLU A 146 26.26 -5.98 1.85
C GLU A 146 25.92 -7.43 2.22
N ARG A 147 24.63 -7.74 2.38
CA ARG A 147 24.16 -9.08 2.67
C ARG A 147 24.52 -10.05 1.54
N THR A 148 25.38 -11.00 1.88
CA THR A 148 25.71 -12.16 1.04
C THR A 148 25.17 -13.44 1.65
N PHE A 149 24.68 -14.35 0.82
CA PHE A 149 24.25 -15.69 1.20
C PHE A 149 25.34 -16.70 0.86
N ASN A 150 25.67 -17.59 1.80
CA ASN A 150 26.68 -18.62 1.57
C ASN A 150 26.10 -19.82 0.81
N SER A 151 26.99 -20.72 0.37
CA SER A 151 26.66 -21.97 -0.33
C SER A 151 25.64 -22.84 0.41
N GLU A 152 25.68 -22.90 1.75
CA GLU A 152 24.69 -23.66 2.54
C GLU A 152 23.28 -23.07 2.41
N SER A 153 23.15 -21.74 2.45
CA SER A 153 21.87 -21.05 2.27
C SER A 153 21.35 -21.24 0.84
N LEU A 154 22.25 -21.15 -0.15
CA LEU A 154 21.94 -21.37 -1.55
C LEU A 154 21.45 -22.81 -1.82
N ALA A 155 22.09 -23.80 -1.21
CA ALA A 155 21.72 -25.21 -1.32
C ALA A 155 20.36 -25.54 -0.66
N LYS A 156 19.88 -24.71 0.27
CA LYS A 156 18.54 -24.83 0.88
C LYS A 156 17.46 -24.06 0.12
N GLY A 157 17.84 -23.06 -0.67
CA GLY A 157 16.93 -22.03 -1.16
C GLY A 157 16.60 -21.00 -0.09
N LEU A 158 16.26 -19.79 -0.52
CA LEU A 158 15.98 -18.66 0.36
C LEU A 158 14.47 -18.45 0.48
N THR A 159 14.00 -18.24 1.72
CA THR A 159 12.67 -17.71 1.99
C THR A 159 12.77 -16.21 2.15
N LEU A 160 12.16 -15.48 1.22
CA LEU A 160 12.27 -14.04 1.09
C LEU A 160 10.87 -13.42 1.08
N GLY A 161 10.83 -12.11 1.24
CA GLY A 161 9.62 -11.35 0.92
C GLY A 161 9.91 -9.87 0.77
N ILE A 162 8.99 -9.16 0.14
CA ILE A 162 9.15 -7.76 -0.24
C ILE A 162 7.93 -6.94 0.16
N ASP A 163 8.17 -5.73 0.67
CA ASP A 163 7.14 -4.71 0.86
C ASP A 163 7.60 -3.32 0.39
N GLY A 164 6.62 -2.42 0.25
CA GLY A 164 6.85 -1.01 -0.08
C GLY A 164 7.12 -0.19 1.19
N ARG A 165 8.23 0.54 1.18
CA ARG A 165 8.59 1.56 2.18
C ARG A 165 7.86 2.87 1.95
N GLU A 166 7.60 3.19 0.69
CA GLU A 166 6.96 4.44 0.28
C GLU A 166 5.85 4.17 -0.73
N LEU A 167 4.79 4.98 -0.70
CA LEU A 167 3.78 5.00 -1.76
C LEU A 167 4.36 5.58 -3.06
N SER A 168 3.80 5.20 -4.20
CA SER A 168 4.15 5.80 -5.50
C SER A 168 3.41 7.13 -5.59
N LYS A 169 4.14 8.23 -5.41
CA LYS A 169 3.59 9.59 -5.34
C LYS A 169 3.69 10.36 -6.66
N ASP A 170 4.65 10.00 -7.49
CA ASP A 170 4.89 10.61 -8.80
C ASP A 170 5.49 9.54 -9.73
N ALA A 171 4.73 9.14 -10.75
CA ALA A 171 5.15 8.11 -11.69
C ALA A 171 6.36 8.52 -12.55
N SER A 172 6.67 9.82 -12.64
CA SER A 172 7.90 10.29 -13.31
C SER A 172 9.16 10.02 -12.47
N VAL A 173 9.01 9.87 -11.15
CA VAL A 173 10.07 9.47 -10.23
C VAL A 173 10.07 7.95 -10.07
N TRP A 174 8.94 7.38 -9.65
CA TRP A 174 8.78 5.96 -9.47
C TRP A 174 7.31 5.55 -9.60
N ASP A 175 7.02 4.70 -10.56
CA ASP A 175 5.68 4.21 -10.87
C ASP A 175 5.31 2.94 -10.08
N GLY A 176 6.07 2.59 -9.04
CA GLY A 176 5.86 1.37 -8.26
C GLY A 176 6.49 0.11 -8.85
N SER A 177 7.19 0.18 -9.99
CA SER A 177 7.85 -0.99 -10.59
C SER A 177 9.12 -1.35 -9.84
N VAL A 178 9.34 -2.65 -9.62
CA VAL A 178 10.60 -3.18 -9.08
C VAL A 178 10.93 -4.49 -9.78
N THR A 179 12.19 -4.72 -10.04
CA THR A 179 12.72 -6.04 -10.39
C THR A 179 13.62 -6.49 -9.24
N VAL A 180 13.35 -7.67 -8.70
CA VAL A 180 14.23 -8.30 -7.71
C VAL A 180 15.12 -9.28 -8.45
N VAL A 181 16.42 -9.08 -8.33
CA VAL A 181 17.47 -9.88 -8.96
C VAL A 181 18.06 -10.81 -7.91
N PHE A 182 18.20 -12.08 -8.26
CA PHE A 182 18.96 -13.07 -7.53
C PHE A 182 20.23 -13.40 -8.32
N GLU A 183 21.37 -13.17 -7.72
CA GLU A 183 22.69 -13.32 -8.30
C GLU A 183 23.47 -14.38 -7.53
N VAL A 184 24.03 -15.35 -8.25
CA VAL A 184 24.93 -16.37 -7.69
C VAL A 184 26.30 -16.24 -8.37
N SER A 185 27.33 -16.04 -7.56
CA SER A 185 28.71 -15.87 -8.01
C SER A 185 29.60 -17.01 -7.53
N GLU A 186 30.39 -17.58 -8.45
CA GLU A 186 31.36 -18.63 -8.19
C GLU A 186 32.69 -18.31 -8.91
N GLY A 187 33.64 -17.75 -8.17
CA GLY A 187 34.88 -17.26 -8.74
C GLY A 187 34.63 -16.11 -9.72
N THR A 188 34.78 -16.38 -11.01
CA THR A 188 34.51 -15.40 -12.10
C THR A 188 33.17 -15.64 -12.80
N GLN A 189 32.48 -16.74 -12.49
CA GLN A 189 31.18 -17.05 -13.08
C GLN A 189 30.09 -16.36 -12.27
N VAL A 190 29.15 -15.75 -12.97
CA VAL A 190 27.96 -15.12 -12.40
C VAL A 190 26.75 -15.64 -13.14
N ASP A 191 25.76 -16.11 -12.39
CA ASP A 191 24.46 -16.51 -12.89
C ASP A 191 23.38 -15.63 -12.25
N LEU A 192 22.41 -15.22 -13.06
CA LEU A 192 21.39 -14.24 -12.70
C LEU A 192 20.00 -14.75 -13.06
N ASP A 193 19.07 -14.49 -12.17
CA ASP A 193 17.65 -14.61 -12.46
C ASP A 193 16.86 -13.51 -11.76
N ALA A 194 15.66 -13.21 -12.25
CA ALA A 194 14.92 -12.05 -11.79
C ALA A 194 13.40 -12.23 -11.84
N VAL A 195 12.72 -11.54 -10.94
CA VAL A 195 11.26 -11.42 -10.91
C VAL A 195 10.84 -9.96 -10.91
N ALA A 196 9.86 -9.62 -11.74
CA ALA A 196 9.29 -8.29 -11.83
C ALA A 196 8.01 -8.21 -10.99
N LEU A 197 7.94 -7.16 -10.17
CA LEU A 197 6.80 -6.84 -9.34
C LEU A 197 6.34 -5.40 -9.54
N LYS A 198 5.08 -5.15 -9.17
CA LYS A 198 4.47 -3.81 -9.16
C LYS A 198 3.82 -3.57 -7.81
N MET A 199 4.07 -2.41 -7.21
CA MET A 199 3.37 -2.05 -5.99
C MET A 199 1.87 -1.91 -6.29
N ALA A 200 1.04 -2.43 -5.39
CA ALA A 200 -0.40 -2.28 -5.49
C ALA A 200 -0.78 -0.78 -5.49
N PRO A 201 -1.59 -0.32 -6.46
CA PRO A 201 -2.03 1.07 -6.49
C PRO A 201 -2.98 1.36 -5.33
N VAL A 202 -2.96 2.59 -4.85
CA VAL A 202 -3.94 3.09 -3.88
C VAL A 202 -5.20 3.52 -4.64
N LEU A 203 -6.32 2.85 -4.37
CA LEU A 203 -7.60 3.10 -5.02
C LEU A 203 -8.61 3.68 -4.05
N THR A 204 -9.33 4.70 -4.48
CA THR A 204 -10.45 5.30 -3.74
C THR A 204 -11.70 4.45 -3.91
N HIS A 205 -12.60 4.55 -2.92
CA HIS A 205 -13.85 3.82 -2.94
C HIS A 205 -14.90 4.51 -3.82
N HIS A 206 -15.80 3.72 -4.40
CA HIS A 206 -16.98 4.24 -5.10
C HIS A 206 -18.28 3.85 -4.37
N HIS A 207 -19.32 4.66 -4.52
CA HIS A 207 -20.57 4.53 -3.73
C HIS A 207 -21.36 3.23 -3.92
N LEU A 208 -21.09 2.44 -4.97
CA LEU A 208 -21.67 1.09 -5.13
C LEU A 208 -20.92 -0.01 -4.34
N GLN A 209 -19.82 0.30 -3.66
CA GLN A 209 -19.15 -0.67 -2.79
C GLN A 209 -19.89 -0.80 -1.46
N LYS A 210 -19.71 -1.96 -0.80
CA LYS A 210 -20.29 -2.20 0.52
C LYS A 210 -19.72 -1.21 1.53
N VAL A 211 -20.59 -0.50 2.24
CA VAL A 211 -20.22 0.37 3.37
C VAL A 211 -19.83 -0.50 4.57
N GLU A 212 -18.72 -0.16 5.21
CA GLU A 212 -18.25 -0.85 6.43
C GLU A 212 -18.39 0.01 7.69
N ASN A 213 -18.12 1.32 7.58
CA ASN A 213 -18.12 2.26 8.68
C ASN A 213 -18.78 3.56 8.23
N LEU A 214 -19.50 4.20 9.15
CA LEU A 214 -19.82 5.62 9.02
C LEU A 214 -18.83 6.41 9.85
N VAL A 215 -18.42 7.57 9.33
CA VAL A 215 -17.46 8.48 9.97
C VAL A 215 -18.09 9.87 10.02
N SER A 216 -17.94 10.54 11.15
CA SER A 216 -18.34 11.93 11.35
C SER A 216 -17.40 12.62 12.34
N THR A 217 -17.66 13.87 12.68
CA THR A 217 -16.98 14.62 13.73
C THR A 217 -17.85 14.67 14.98
N ALA A 218 -17.22 14.51 16.15
CA ALA A 218 -17.89 14.59 17.43
C ALA A 218 -18.54 15.96 17.63
N ALA A 219 -19.70 15.97 18.28
CA ALA A 219 -20.31 17.18 18.82
C ALA A 219 -19.79 17.43 20.24
N ASN A 220 -19.84 18.68 20.69
CA ASN A 220 -19.73 19.01 22.11
C ASN A 220 -21.12 19.40 22.66
N ASP A 221 -21.24 19.54 23.98
CA ASP A 221 -22.51 19.86 24.65
C ASP A 221 -23.07 21.26 24.33
N THR A 222 -22.28 22.10 23.67
CA THR A 222 -22.70 23.42 23.20
C THR A 222 -23.29 23.41 21.78
N GLU A 223 -23.26 22.25 21.09
CA GLU A 223 -23.71 22.09 19.70
C GLU A 223 -24.90 21.11 19.59
N PRO A 224 -26.09 21.46 20.13
CA PRO A 224 -27.24 20.54 20.21
C PRO A 224 -27.76 20.08 18.84
N ILE A 225 -27.59 20.89 17.79
CA ILE A 225 -27.98 20.52 16.43
C ILE A 225 -27.08 19.39 15.91
N GLN A 226 -25.76 19.50 16.10
CA GLN A 226 -24.82 18.45 15.72
C GLN A 226 -25.08 17.17 16.53
N GLN A 227 -25.36 17.29 17.84
CA GLN A 227 -25.72 16.13 18.66
C GLN A 227 -26.96 15.40 18.13
N ASN A 228 -28.00 16.15 17.75
CA ASN A 228 -29.20 15.55 17.18
C ASN A 228 -28.91 14.88 15.82
N PHE A 229 -28.11 15.52 14.96
CA PHE A 229 -27.68 14.92 13.70
C PHE A 229 -26.90 13.61 13.92
N LEU A 230 -25.95 13.58 14.85
CA LEU A 230 -25.17 12.38 15.14
C LEU A 230 -26.04 11.24 15.68
N LYS A 231 -27.04 11.56 16.49
CA LYS A 231 -28.03 10.58 16.97
C LYS A 231 -28.82 9.99 15.80
N GLU A 232 -29.39 10.82 14.94
CA GLU A 232 -30.15 10.37 13.76
C GLU A 232 -29.27 9.56 12.80
N LEU A 233 -28.00 9.94 12.63
CA LEU A 233 -27.03 9.21 11.81
C LEU A 233 -26.71 7.82 12.40
N ASP A 234 -26.54 7.72 13.72
CA ASP A 234 -26.30 6.43 14.38
C ASP A 234 -27.54 5.52 14.35
N GLU A 235 -28.75 6.08 14.48
CA GLU A 235 -30.00 5.35 14.28
C GLU A 235 -30.11 4.80 12.84
N ALA A 236 -29.81 5.64 11.84
CA ALA A 236 -29.79 5.22 10.44
C ALA A 236 -28.75 4.12 10.16
N ARG A 237 -27.57 4.18 10.81
CA ARG A 237 -26.54 3.14 10.76
C ARG A 237 -27.08 1.79 11.22
N VAL A 238 -27.76 1.77 12.37
CA VAL A 238 -28.36 0.54 12.95
C VAL A 238 -29.44 -0.02 12.02
N VAL A 239 -30.36 0.82 11.53
CA VAL A 239 -31.42 0.40 10.61
C VAL A 239 -30.84 -0.14 9.29
N SER A 240 -29.70 0.38 8.85
CA SER A 240 -28.99 -0.08 7.65
C SER A 240 -28.19 -1.38 7.86
N GLY A 241 -28.20 -1.97 9.06
CA GLY A 241 -27.49 -3.21 9.38
C GLY A 241 -25.96 -3.04 9.47
N LEU A 242 -25.47 -1.81 9.67
CA LEU A 242 -24.04 -1.55 9.83
C LEU A 242 -23.63 -1.83 11.28
N GLU A 243 -22.93 -2.94 11.50
CA GLU A 243 -22.58 -3.43 12.84
C GLU A 243 -21.51 -2.61 13.55
N ARG A 244 -20.59 -2.00 12.81
CA ARG A 244 -19.51 -1.19 13.39
C ARG A 244 -20.07 0.13 13.92
N PRO A 245 -19.60 0.63 15.08
CA PRO A 245 -20.08 1.89 15.65
C PRO A 245 -19.74 3.08 14.75
N LEU A 246 -20.53 4.16 14.87
CA LEU A 246 -20.20 5.45 14.25
C LEU A 246 -18.85 5.95 14.77
N LEU A 247 -17.89 6.16 13.86
CA LEU A 247 -16.59 6.71 14.21
C LEU A 247 -16.68 8.23 14.29
N LEU A 248 -16.22 8.81 15.39
CA LEU A 248 -16.26 10.25 15.63
C LEU A 248 -14.86 10.83 15.82
N PHE A 249 -14.46 11.70 14.90
CA PHE A 249 -13.27 12.53 15.07
C PHE A 249 -13.49 13.60 16.13
N ASN A 250 -12.59 13.70 17.11
CA ASN A 250 -12.81 14.50 18.32
C ASN A 250 -11.63 15.41 18.72
N GLN A 251 -10.64 15.60 17.85
CA GLN A 251 -9.45 16.44 18.09
C GLN A 251 -9.48 17.77 17.32
N SER A 252 -10.60 18.12 16.69
CA SER A 252 -10.79 19.39 15.98
C SER A 252 -12.25 19.85 16.04
N ASN A 253 -12.48 21.16 15.93
CA ASN A 253 -13.82 21.75 15.80
C ASN A 253 -14.30 21.83 14.34
N ASP A 254 -13.54 21.28 13.39
CA ASP A 254 -13.91 21.20 11.99
C ASP A 254 -14.98 20.13 11.78
N ILE A 255 -16.17 20.55 11.37
CA ILE A 255 -17.33 19.66 11.23
C ILE A 255 -17.35 18.87 9.91
N TRP A 256 -16.43 19.16 8.98
CA TRP A 256 -16.48 18.64 7.62
C TRP A 256 -15.54 17.44 7.45
N ALA A 257 -15.90 16.31 8.08
CA ALA A 257 -15.15 15.05 7.97
C ALA A 257 -14.84 14.67 6.51
N GLN A 258 -15.80 14.87 5.61
CA GLN A 258 -15.69 14.59 4.18
C GLN A 258 -14.61 15.42 3.47
N ASP A 259 -14.29 16.61 3.96
CA ASP A 259 -13.35 17.47 3.25
C ASP A 259 -11.88 17.17 3.55
N PHE A 260 -11.58 16.62 4.73
CA PHE A 260 -10.19 16.40 5.15
C PHE A 260 -9.72 14.95 5.06
N LEU A 261 -10.64 14.01 4.80
CA LEU A 261 -10.39 12.57 4.72
C LEU A 261 -11.04 11.98 3.46
N GLU A 262 -10.29 11.16 2.73
CA GLU A 262 -10.82 10.26 1.69
C GLU A 262 -10.30 8.83 1.97
N PRO A 263 -11.17 7.85 2.28
CA PRO A 263 -10.75 6.48 2.48
C PRO A 263 -10.32 5.80 1.16
N ALA A 264 -9.15 5.17 1.17
CA ALA A 264 -8.64 4.39 0.05
C ALA A 264 -8.06 3.04 0.52
N TYR A 265 -7.65 2.20 -0.43
CA TYR A 265 -7.07 0.89 -0.15
C TYR A 265 -6.03 0.49 -1.19
N ALA A 266 -5.13 -0.41 -0.81
CA ALA A 266 -4.28 -1.16 -1.72
C ALA A 266 -4.44 -2.66 -1.43
N SER A 267 -4.42 -3.49 -2.46
CA SER A 267 -4.60 -4.94 -2.31
C SER A 267 -3.69 -5.74 -3.23
N MET A 268 -3.26 -6.92 -2.78
CA MET A 268 -2.57 -7.92 -3.57
C MET A 268 -3.31 -9.27 -3.51
N PRO A 269 -3.07 -10.19 -4.46
CA PRO A 269 -3.54 -11.57 -4.35
C PRO A 269 -3.08 -12.20 -3.04
N GLY A 270 -3.90 -13.08 -2.49
CA GLY A 270 -3.56 -13.86 -1.31
C GLY A 270 -4.10 -15.28 -1.44
N PRO A 271 -3.67 -16.18 -0.53
CA PRO A 271 -4.00 -17.60 -0.61
C PRO A 271 -5.51 -17.84 -0.69
N GLU A 272 -5.91 -18.95 -1.31
CA GLU A 272 -7.31 -19.36 -1.46
C GLU A 272 -8.18 -18.33 -2.21
N GLY A 273 -7.56 -17.48 -3.04
CA GLY A 273 -8.25 -16.43 -3.80
C GLY A 273 -8.76 -15.27 -2.94
N LYS A 274 -8.35 -15.17 -1.67
CA LYS A 274 -8.71 -14.07 -0.77
C LYS A 274 -7.66 -12.97 -0.88
N PRO A 275 -8.02 -11.74 -1.29
CA PRO A 275 -7.06 -10.66 -1.38
C PRO A 275 -6.54 -10.24 0.00
N ILE A 276 -5.27 -9.88 0.07
CA ILE A 276 -4.68 -9.21 1.24
C ILE A 276 -4.76 -7.70 0.95
N ALA A 277 -5.31 -6.93 1.89
CA ALA A 277 -5.54 -5.51 1.70
C ALA A 277 -5.09 -4.68 2.91
N ILE A 278 -4.65 -3.46 2.62
CA ILE A 278 -4.37 -2.41 3.60
C ILE A 278 -5.23 -1.18 3.27
N ARG A 279 -5.70 -0.49 4.31
CA ARG A 279 -6.41 0.79 4.15
C ARG A 279 -5.39 1.93 4.14
N ILE A 280 -5.59 2.89 3.25
CA ILE A 280 -4.78 4.10 3.15
C ILE A 280 -5.72 5.29 3.25
N MET A 281 -5.66 6.03 4.35
CA MET A 281 -6.45 7.23 4.51
C MET A 281 -5.75 8.39 3.79
N LEU A 282 -6.41 9.04 2.84
CA LEU A 282 -5.83 10.20 2.19
C LEU A 282 -6.17 11.42 3.04
N ARG A 283 -5.17 12.28 3.31
CA ARG A 283 -5.38 13.62 3.85
C ARG A 283 -5.52 14.62 2.70
N SER A 284 -6.49 15.52 2.80
CA SER A 284 -6.68 16.57 1.81
C SER A 284 -5.44 17.47 1.69
N ALA A 285 -5.25 18.07 0.50
CA ALA A 285 -4.10 18.93 0.23
C ALA A 285 -4.25 20.35 0.85
N GLN A 286 -4.85 20.42 2.03
CA GLN A 286 -5.03 21.63 2.84
C GLN A 286 -4.12 21.54 4.07
N SER A 287 -2.82 21.81 3.89
CA SER A 287 -1.79 21.60 4.94
C SER A 287 -2.09 22.33 6.26
N THR A 288 -2.77 23.48 6.20
CA THR A 288 -3.18 24.29 7.37
C THR A 288 -4.50 23.83 8.00
N ARG A 289 -5.23 22.88 7.40
CA ARG A 289 -6.46 22.30 7.96
C ARG A 289 -6.07 21.20 8.95
N THR A 290 -6.02 21.57 10.22
CA THR A 290 -5.51 20.71 11.31
C THR A 290 -6.33 19.45 11.50
N ALA A 291 -7.64 19.49 11.22
CA ALA A 291 -8.54 18.34 11.32
C ALA A 291 -8.07 17.11 10.53
N GLY A 292 -7.41 17.32 9.38
CA GLY A 292 -6.87 16.23 8.57
C GLY A 292 -5.73 15.45 9.22
N ARG A 293 -5.13 15.94 10.31
CA ARG A 293 -4.11 15.20 11.07
C ARG A 293 -4.69 13.97 11.77
N GLN A 294 -6.00 13.98 12.04
CA GLN A 294 -6.71 12.91 12.73
C GLN A 294 -6.69 11.57 11.99
N ILE A 295 -6.36 11.55 10.68
CA ILE A 295 -6.12 10.29 9.97
C ILE A 295 -4.90 9.54 10.54
N PHE A 296 -3.87 10.27 11.00
CA PHE A 296 -2.68 9.70 11.62
C PHE A 296 -2.85 9.59 13.13
N GLU A 297 -3.55 10.53 13.75
CA GLU A 297 -3.69 10.61 15.20
C GLU A 297 -4.77 9.68 15.76
N GLN A 298 -5.79 9.32 14.97
CA GLN A 298 -6.92 8.47 15.39
C GLN A 298 -7.15 7.22 14.53
N LEU A 299 -6.93 7.27 13.20
CA LEU A 299 -7.24 6.13 12.32
C LEU A 299 -6.06 5.19 12.09
N ARG A 300 -4.82 5.69 12.11
CA ARG A 300 -3.63 4.88 11.89
C ARG A 300 -3.55 3.76 12.92
N GLY A 301 -3.23 2.56 12.43
CA GLY A 301 -3.09 1.38 13.26
C GLY A 301 -2.86 0.11 12.43
N PRO A 302 -3.10 -1.08 12.99
CA PRO A 302 -2.93 -2.33 12.28
C PRO A 302 -3.72 -2.36 10.97
N GLY A 303 -3.02 -2.44 9.84
CA GLY A 303 -3.64 -2.47 8.51
C GLY A 303 -4.24 -1.14 8.02
N VAL A 304 -3.97 -0.03 8.71
CA VAL A 304 -4.46 1.31 8.34
C VAL A 304 -3.29 2.30 8.36
N GLY A 305 -2.90 2.76 7.17
CA GLY A 305 -1.91 3.82 6.97
C GLY A 305 -2.54 5.11 6.48
N GLY A 306 -1.69 6.10 6.19
CA GLY A 306 -2.13 7.38 5.64
C GLY A 306 -1.23 7.89 4.52
N PHE A 307 -1.80 8.71 3.66
CA PHE A 307 -1.07 9.52 2.68
C PHE A 307 -1.31 10.99 2.98
N GLN A 308 -0.24 11.78 2.85
CA GLN A 308 -0.30 13.22 2.89
C GLN A 308 0.55 13.80 1.76
N PRO A 309 0.05 14.79 1.01
CA PRO A 309 0.86 15.58 0.11
C PRO A 309 1.94 16.35 0.88
N LEU A 310 3.20 16.29 0.43
CA LEU A 310 4.31 17.03 1.06
C LEU A 310 4.00 18.52 1.11
N SER A 311 4.33 19.15 2.24
CA SER A 311 3.90 20.50 2.59
C SER A 311 4.52 21.62 1.73
N ASP A 312 5.54 21.32 0.92
CA ASP A 312 6.43 22.27 0.25
C ASP A 312 6.61 22.09 -1.29
N THR A 313 5.96 21.11 -1.93
CA THR A 313 6.26 20.74 -3.35
C THR A 313 5.21 21.11 -4.40
N GLY A 314 5.42 22.21 -5.15
CA GLY A 314 4.59 22.56 -6.32
C GLY A 314 3.54 23.67 -6.10
N SER A 315 2.34 23.53 -6.68
CA SER A 315 1.30 24.57 -6.69
C SER A 315 0.00 24.12 -6.03
N GLY A 316 -0.79 25.07 -5.54
CA GLY A 316 -2.13 24.80 -5.01
C GLY A 316 -2.20 24.65 -3.50
N PHE A 317 -1.18 25.07 -2.74
CA PHE A 317 -1.10 24.87 -1.30
C PHE A 317 -1.93 25.84 -0.44
N GLY A 318 -2.05 25.47 0.83
CA GLY A 318 -2.77 26.20 1.88
C GLY A 318 -4.23 25.78 1.98
N HIS A 319 -5.01 26.56 2.74
CA HIS A 319 -6.45 26.36 2.85
C HIS A 319 -7.15 26.81 1.55
N ARG A 320 -7.29 25.90 0.59
CA ARG A 320 -8.04 26.14 -0.65
C ARG A 320 -9.17 25.13 -0.79
N GLU A 321 -10.39 25.63 -0.99
CA GLU A 321 -11.59 24.79 -1.11
C GLU A 321 -11.53 23.78 -2.26
N ILE A 322 -10.81 24.10 -3.33
CA ILE A 322 -10.57 23.17 -4.45
C ILE A 322 -9.84 21.88 -4.04
N ASN A 323 -9.14 21.90 -2.90
CA ASN A 323 -8.41 20.75 -2.35
C ASN A 323 -9.20 19.98 -1.30
N SER A 324 -10.38 20.46 -0.88
CA SER A 324 -11.27 19.72 0.01
C SER A 324 -11.72 18.42 -0.68
N PHE A 325 -11.81 17.33 0.04
CA PHE A 325 -12.21 16.04 -0.51
C PHE A 325 -13.71 15.87 -0.75
N GLY A 326 -14.56 16.81 -0.31
CA GLY A 326 -15.87 16.99 -0.94
C GLY A 326 -15.80 17.29 -2.46
N ASN A 327 -14.61 17.65 -2.97
CA ASN A 327 -14.30 17.82 -4.39
C ASN A 327 -13.52 16.63 -4.99
N LEU A 328 -13.46 15.48 -4.32
CA LEU A 328 -12.87 14.24 -4.81
C LEU A 328 -13.90 13.12 -4.69
N GLU A 329 -14.29 12.54 -5.82
CA GLU A 329 -15.27 11.46 -5.85
C GLU A 329 -14.83 10.36 -6.83
N THR A 330 -15.44 9.17 -6.75
CA THR A 330 -15.11 8.06 -7.66
C THR A 330 -16.35 7.58 -8.41
N ILE A 331 -16.33 7.73 -9.73
CA ILE A 331 -17.35 7.13 -10.61
C ILE A 331 -17.22 5.61 -10.51
N PRO A 332 -18.33 4.86 -10.28
CA PRO A 332 -18.30 3.40 -10.32
C PRO A 332 -17.83 2.82 -11.67
N PRO A 333 -17.52 1.50 -11.75
CA PRO A 333 -17.02 0.90 -12.98
C PRO A 333 -17.94 1.12 -14.18
N TYR A 334 -17.36 1.55 -15.31
CA TYR A 334 -18.12 1.89 -16.51
C TYR A 334 -17.30 1.71 -17.80
N THR A 335 -18.00 1.72 -18.94
CA THR A 335 -17.38 1.84 -20.26
C THR A 335 -17.69 3.22 -20.81
N SER A 336 -16.66 4.00 -21.16
CA SER A 336 -16.83 5.32 -21.74
C SER A 336 -17.44 5.26 -23.14
N LYS A 337 -17.90 6.41 -23.66
CA LYS A 337 -18.45 6.51 -25.02
C LYS A 337 -17.45 6.09 -26.12
N SER A 338 -16.14 6.21 -25.87
CA SER A 338 -15.08 5.79 -26.78
C SER A 338 -14.66 4.32 -26.61
N GLY A 339 -15.35 3.54 -25.76
CA GLY A 339 -15.11 2.12 -25.56
C GLY A 339 -14.04 1.77 -24.51
N VAL A 340 -13.40 2.77 -23.87
CA VAL A 340 -12.44 2.53 -22.78
C VAL A 340 -13.17 2.02 -21.55
N LYS A 341 -12.70 0.88 -21.01
CA LYS A 341 -13.26 0.22 -19.81
C LYS A 341 -12.52 0.67 -18.55
N TYR A 342 -13.23 1.30 -17.63
CA TYR A 342 -12.74 1.69 -16.31
C TYR A 342 -13.22 0.68 -15.27
N LYS A 343 -12.50 -0.42 -15.11
CA LYS A 343 -12.92 -1.53 -14.23
C LYS A 343 -12.88 -1.19 -12.74
N ALA A 344 -11.97 -0.31 -12.34
CA ALA A 344 -11.87 0.21 -10.98
C ALA A 344 -12.68 1.50 -10.78
N GLY A 345 -13.48 1.90 -11.77
CA GLY A 345 -14.05 3.24 -11.80
C GLY A 345 -13.03 4.31 -12.21
N ARG A 346 -13.38 5.58 -11.98
CA ARG A 346 -12.51 6.71 -12.30
C ARG A 346 -12.73 7.84 -11.31
N ILE A 347 -11.65 8.41 -10.78
CA ILE A 347 -11.75 9.59 -9.92
C ILE A 347 -12.26 10.78 -10.74
N ILE A 348 -13.10 11.60 -10.13
CA ILE A 348 -13.49 12.93 -10.59
C ILE A 348 -13.07 13.96 -9.56
N MET A 349 -12.61 15.11 -10.05
CA MET A 349 -12.33 16.27 -9.20
C MET A 349 -12.72 17.55 -9.93
N GLY A 350 -13.20 18.55 -9.20
CA GLY A 350 -13.47 19.88 -9.74
C GLY A 350 -12.21 20.73 -9.90
N LYS A 351 -12.15 21.50 -10.98
CA LYS A 351 -11.24 22.64 -11.17
C LYS A 351 -12.04 23.94 -11.10
N HIS A 352 -11.39 25.05 -10.75
CA HIS A 352 -11.99 26.39 -10.75
C HIS A 352 -11.37 27.21 -11.88
N PHE A 353 -12.03 27.25 -13.04
CA PHE A 353 -11.48 27.86 -14.26
C PHE A 353 -10.07 27.28 -14.56
N GLU A 354 -9.03 28.12 -14.58
CA GLU A 354 -7.64 27.69 -14.81
C GLU A 354 -6.96 27.09 -13.56
N LYS A 355 -7.57 27.21 -12.38
CA LYS A 355 -7.01 26.67 -11.13
C LYS A 355 -7.37 25.20 -10.99
N LYS A 356 -6.34 24.35 -10.84
CA LYS A 356 -6.48 22.91 -10.58
C LYS A 356 -6.29 22.61 -9.08
N PRO A 357 -6.75 21.43 -8.62
CA PRO A 357 -6.32 20.87 -7.34
C PRO A 357 -4.80 20.82 -7.21
N ALA A 358 -4.31 20.71 -5.97
CA ALA A 358 -2.88 20.70 -5.67
C ALA A 358 -2.12 19.66 -6.52
N LYS A 359 -0.98 20.07 -7.07
CA LYS A 359 -0.21 19.24 -8.01
C LYS A 359 0.20 17.91 -7.36
N ALA A 360 0.73 17.95 -6.13
CA ALA A 360 1.17 16.75 -5.41
C ALA A 360 0.05 15.71 -5.20
N LEU A 361 -1.20 16.14 -5.04
CA LEU A 361 -2.35 15.24 -4.97
C LEU A 361 -2.66 14.66 -6.35
N LEU A 362 -2.70 15.48 -7.41
CA LEU A 362 -2.97 15.01 -8.76
C LEU A 362 -1.89 14.06 -9.27
N ASP A 363 -0.61 14.33 -8.95
CA ASP A 363 0.52 13.45 -9.26
C ASP A 363 0.34 12.11 -8.56
N PHE A 364 0.02 12.12 -7.26
CA PHE A 364 -0.25 10.90 -6.50
C PHE A 364 -1.39 10.09 -7.11
N LEU A 365 -2.56 10.69 -7.33
CA LEU A 365 -3.72 9.98 -7.88
C LEU A 365 -3.45 9.46 -9.31
N SER A 366 -2.70 10.22 -10.12
CA SER A 366 -2.34 9.80 -11.48
C SER A 366 -1.32 8.67 -11.48
N ALA A 367 -0.37 8.65 -10.53
CA ALA A 367 0.64 7.62 -10.40
C ALA A 367 0.05 6.23 -10.12
N GLN A 368 -1.18 6.16 -9.58
CA GLN A 368 -1.87 4.90 -9.31
C GLN A 368 -2.37 4.22 -10.60
N GLY A 369 -2.50 4.95 -11.70
CA GLY A 369 -2.76 4.44 -13.05
C GLY A 369 -4.13 3.83 -13.34
N LEU A 370 -4.89 3.35 -12.35
CA LEU A 370 -6.17 2.65 -12.55
C LEU A 370 -7.41 3.54 -12.44
N GLN A 371 -7.32 4.65 -11.70
CA GLN A 371 -8.42 5.58 -11.46
C GLN A 371 -8.05 7.02 -11.84
N THR A 372 -7.24 7.22 -12.90
CA THR A 372 -6.72 8.55 -13.28
C THR A 372 -7.79 9.65 -13.28
N PRO A 373 -7.60 10.75 -12.53
CA PRO A 373 -8.61 11.78 -12.35
C PRO A 373 -9.16 12.37 -13.65
N LEU A 374 -10.47 12.59 -13.68
CA LEU A 374 -11.17 13.43 -14.65
C LEU A 374 -11.46 14.78 -14.01
N LEU A 375 -10.88 15.85 -14.56
CA LEU A 375 -11.13 17.20 -14.06
C LEU A 375 -12.40 17.78 -14.68
N LEU A 376 -13.34 18.20 -13.84
CA LEU A 376 -14.62 18.83 -14.20
C LEU A 376 -14.58 20.32 -13.87
N GLU A 377 -15.30 21.16 -14.62
CA GLU A 377 -15.44 22.57 -14.23
C GLU A 377 -16.43 22.70 -13.06
N ALA A 378 -15.92 23.16 -11.92
CA ALA A 378 -16.68 23.34 -10.69
C ALA A 378 -16.60 24.78 -10.15
N GLY A 379 -15.87 25.69 -10.82
CA GLY A 379 -15.70 27.08 -10.38
C GLY A 379 -16.95 27.94 -10.44
N TRP A 380 -18.05 27.44 -11.03
CA TRP A 380 -19.37 28.05 -10.99
C TRP A 380 -20.13 27.75 -9.70
N GLN A 381 -19.74 26.70 -8.96
CA GLN A 381 -20.35 26.40 -7.66
C GLN A 381 -19.80 27.38 -6.63
N PRO A 382 -20.67 28.10 -5.90
CA PRO A 382 -20.25 28.94 -4.80
C PRO A 382 -19.92 28.08 -3.58
N ASN A 383 -18.82 27.32 -3.64
CA ASN A 383 -18.09 26.94 -2.41
C ASN A 383 -17.19 28.10 -1.93
N ASN A 384 -17.42 29.33 -2.42
CA ASN A 384 -16.92 30.59 -1.86
C ASN A 384 -17.63 30.91 -0.52
N LEU A 385 -17.40 30.10 0.51
CA LEU A 385 -17.49 30.61 1.90
C LEU A 385 -16.32 31.56 2.23
N SER A 386 -15.40 31.79 1.29
CA SER A 386 -14.33 32.79 1.37
C SER A 386 -14.76 34.23 1.07
N GLN A 387 -16.04 34.48 0.74
CA GLN A 387 -16.61 35.85 0.62
C GLN A 387 -17.62 36.22 1.72
N CYS A 388 -17.83 35.34 2.70
CA CYS A 388 -18.52 35.69 3.95
C CYS A 388 -17.53 35.65 5.11
N ARG A 389 -16.69 36.68 5.20
CA ARG A 389 -16.07 37.14 6.45
C ARG A 389 -16.27 38.63 6.57
#